data_AF-A0A7V9AE75-F1
#
_entry.id   AF-A0A7V9AE75-F1
#
_cell.length_a   1.000
_cell.length_b   1.000
_cell.length_c   1.000
_cell.angle_alpha   90.00
_cell.angle_beta   90.00
_cell.angle_gamma   90.00
#
_symmetry.space_group_name_H-M   'P 1'
#
loop_
_entity.id
_entity.type
_entity.pdbx_description
1 polymer ?
#
loop_
_entity_poly.entity_id
_entity_poly.type
_entity_poly.pdbx_seq_one_letter_code
_entity_poly.pdbx_strand_id
1 'polypeptide(L)'
;VFESGGLELITMRPSDVPTYVEAGAADLGITGKDVLLEQHDRALFEVLDLGFGSCRMALAGRRGDSRLADSERRLGSIRIATKYPRITEAWAERTGRGVEIIEVKGSVELAPLVGLADGIVDLVDTGRTLAENELEVREEIARCTARLVVNRVAHTLRSVEVDELVGRLREAGP
;
A
#
# COMPACT_ATOMS: atom_id res chain seq x y z
N VAL A 1 -20.78 -12.75 1.54
CA VAL A 1 -21.24 -12.85 0.14
C VAL A 1 -22.71 -12.49 0.11
N PHE A 2 -23.12 -11.57 -0.74
CA PHE A 2 -24.53 -11.18 -0.90
C PHE A 2 -24.76 -10.61 -2.30
N GLU A 3 -26.00 -10.66 -2.78
CA GLU A 3 -26.37 -10.18 -4.12
C GLU A 3 -26.93 -8.76 -4.06
N SER A 4 -26.59 -7.92 -5.04
CA SER A 4 -27.15 -6.59 -5.21
C SER A 4 -27.01 -6.11 -6.66
N GLY A 5 -28.11 -5.65 -7.27
CA GLY A 5 -28.08 -5.03 -8.60
C GLY A 5 -27.51 -5.91 -9.72
N GLY A 6 -27.68 -7.24 -9.64
CA GLY A 6 -27.10 -8.19 -10.60
C GLY A 6 -25.62 -8.50 -10.37
N LEU A 7 -25.04 -8.06 -9.26
CA LEU A 7 -23.68 -8.35 -8.83
C LEU A 7 -23.69 -9.23 -7.58
N GLU A 8 -22.73 -10.15 -7.50
CA GLU A 8 -22.38 -10.86 -6.27
C GLU A 8 -21.24 -10.11 -5.58
N LEU A 9 -21.46 -9.70 -4.35
CA LEU A 9 -20.52 -8.89 -3.57
C LEU A 9 -19.90 -9.72 -2.43
N ILE A 10 -18.58 -9.67 -2.36
CA ILE A 10 -17.77 -10.36 -1.34
C ILE A 10 -17.01 -9.31 -0.53
N THR A 11 -17.20 -9.30 0.79
CA THR A 11 -16.48 -8.43 1.72
C THR A 11 -15.34 -9.19 2.37
N MET A 12 -14.13 -8.65 2.30
CA MET A 12 -12.91 -9.24 2.88
C MET A 12 -11.93 -8.12 3.27
N ARG A 13 -10.79 -8.50 3.85
CA ARG A 13 -9.71 -7.52 4.10
C ARG A 13 -9.10 -7.08 2.76
N PRO A 14 -8.68 -5.81 2.62
CA PRO A 14 -8.06 -5.32 1.38
C PRO A 14 -6.87 -6.16 0.90
N SER A 15 -6.06 -6.69 1.83
CA SER A 15 -4.91 -7.55 1.56
C SER A 15 -5.27 -8.87 0.86
N ASP A 16 -6.51 -9.34 1.04
CA ASP A 16 -6.98 -10.63 0.52
C ASP A 16 -7.58 -10.47 -0.88
N VAL A 17 -7.97 -9.26 -1.28
CA VAL A 17 -8.63 -8.96 -2.57
C VAL A 17 -7.79 -9.40 -3.78
N PRO A 18 -6.49 -9.07 -3.90
CA PRO A 18 -5.69 -9.52 -5.05
C PRO A 18 -5.71 -11.03 -5.25
N THR A 19 -5.66 -11.80 -4.15
CA THR A 19 -5.68 -13.28 -4.19
C THR A 19 -6.98 -13.82 -4.78
N TYR A 20 -8.13 -13.28 -4.35
CA TYR A 20 -9.43 -13.73 -4.84
C TYR A 20 -9.65 -13.35 -6.31
N VAL A 21 -9.21 -12.16 -6.70
CA VAL A 21 -9.30 -11.70 -8.09
C VAL A 21 -8.36 -12.50 -8.98
N GLU A 22 -7.11 -12.70 -8.59
CA GLU A 22 -6.14 -13.52 -9.33
C GLU A 22 -6.63 -14.96 -9.53
N ALA A 23 -7.20 -15.57 -8.49
CA ALA A 23 -7.73 -16.94 -8.53
C ALA A 23 -9.03 -17.07 -9.36
N GLY A 24 -9.64 -15.96 -9.79
CA GLY A 24 -10.92 -15.96 -10.51
C GLY A 24 -12.13 -16.28 -9.62
N ALA A 25 -11.97 -16.25 -8.30
CA ALA A 25 -13.09 -16.35 -7.35
C ALA A 25 -13.96 -15.08 -7.35
N ALA A 26 -13.39 -13.96 -7.82
CA ALA A 26 -14.11 -12.75 -8.19
C ALA A 26 -13.53 -12.19 -9.50
N ASP A 27 -14.38 -11.70 -10.39
CA ASP A 27 -13.93 -11.10 -11.66
C ASP A 27 -13.22 -9.75 -11.42
N LEU A 28 -13.70 -9.00 -10.45
CA LEU A 28 -13.29 -7.64 -10.12
C LEU A 28 -13.04 -7.52 -8.61
N GLY A 29 -12.20 -6.56 -8.21
CA GLY A 29 -11.98 -6.23 -6.81
C GLY A 29 -11.61 -4.77 -6.59
N ILE A 30 -11.91 -4.26 -5.40
CA ILE A 30 -11.50 -2.93 -4.96
C ILE A 30 -10.49 -3.10 -3.82
N THR A 31 -9.28 -2.58 -3.99
CA THR A 31 -8.24 -2.62 -2.96
C THR A 31 -7.35 -1.38 -3.00
N GLY A 32 -6.54 -1.16 -1.96
CA GLY A 32 -5.64 -0.02 -1.89
C GLY A 32 -4.43 -0.17 -2.80
N LYS A 33 -3.93 0.95 -3.33
CA LYS A 33 -2.67 0.96 -4.11
C LYS A 33 -1.47 0.48 -3.28
N ASP A 34 -1.48 0.69 -1.97
CA ASP A 34 -0.46 0.14 -1.06
C ASP A 34 -0.43 -1.39 -1.12
N VAL A 35 -1.60 -2.05 -1.14
CA VAL A 35 -1.68 -3.50 -1.29
C VAL A 35 -1.14 -3.96 -2.64
N LEU A 36 -1.48 -3.26 -3.72
CA LEU A 36 -1.02 -3.60 -5.07
C LEU A 36 0.48 -3.40 -5.26
N LEU A 37 1.07 -2.38 -4.63
CA LEU A 37 2.53 -2.18 -4.67
C LEU A 37 3.26 -3.26 -3.87
N GLU A 38 2.71 -3.66 -2.71
CA GLU A 38 3.30 -4.73 -1.89
C GLU A 38 3.13 -6.12 -2.55
N GLN A 39 2.04 -6.33 -3.30
CA GLN A 39 1.75 -7.56 -4.04
C GLN A 39 1.86 -7.35 -5.56
N HIS A 40 2.90 -6.65 -6.00
CA HIS A 40 3.10 -6.29 -7.40
C HIS A 40 3.31 -7.48 -8.36
N ASP A 41 3.60 -8.67 -7.81
CA ASP A 41 3.81 -9.92 -8.52
C ASP A 41 2.51 -10.63 -8.95
N ARG A 42 1.35 -10.11 -8.52
CA ARG A 42 0.03 -10.70 -8.81
C ARG A 42 -0.36 -10.61 -10.28
N ALA A 43 -0.96 -11.67 -10.81
CA ALA A 43 -1.44 -11.78 -12.18
C ALA A 43 -2.85 -11.20 -12.38
N LEU A 44 -3.00 -9.89 -12.16
CA LEU A 44 -4.24 -9.14 -12.38
C LEU A 44 -3.96 -7.83 -13.12
N PHE A 45 -5.01 -7.11 -13.53
CA PHE A 45 -4.89 -5.76 -14.10
C PHE A 45 -5.50 -4.72 -13.17
N GLU A 46 -4.81 -3.59 -13.05
CA GLU A 46 -5.34 -2.37 -12.43
C GLU A 46 -5.98 -1.51 -13.52
N VAL A 47 -7.30 -1.33 -13.48
CA VAL A 47 -8.07 -0.73 -14.59
C VAL A 47 -8.62 0.67 -14.29
N LEU A 48 -8.72 1.04 -13.01
CA LEU A 48 -9.21 2.36 -12.60
C LEU A 48 -8.64 2.79 -11.24
N ASP A 49 -8.20 4.04 -11.16
CA ASP A 49 -8.03 4.76 -9.90
C ASP A 49 -9.37 5.36 -9.48
N LEU A 50 -9.88 4.97 -8.31
CA LEU A 50 -11.18 5.40 -7.82
C LEU A 50 -11.12 6.74 -7.09
N GLY A 51 -9.93 7.27 -6.81
CA GLY A 51 -9.73 8.61 -6.26
C GLY A 51 -10.05 8.81 -4.77
N PHE A 52 -10.77 7.88 -4.12
CA PHE A 52 -11.03 7.92 -2.67
C PHE A 52 -10.03 7.08 -1.86
N GLY A 53 -10.08 7.21 -0.52
CA GLY A 53 -9.17 6.51 0.39
C GLY A 53 -7.71 6.97 0.25
N SER A 54 -7.51 8.28 0.01
CA SER A 54 -6.19 8.87 -0.25
C SER A 54 -5.31 8.80 0.99
N CYS A 55 -4.21 8.07 0.91
CA CYS A 55 -3.15 7.99 1.90
C CYS A 55 -1.78 8.17 1.21
N ARG A 56 -0.71 8.25 1.98
CA ARG A 56 0.67 8.22 1.46
C ARG A 56 1.49 7.15 2.17
N MET A 57 2.25 6.38 1.42
CA MET A 57 3.34 5.59 1.98
C MET A 57 4.49 6.55 2.31
N ALA A 58 5.00 6.51 3.53
CA ALA A 58 6.04 7.44 3.97
C ALA A 58 7.10 6.77 4.83
N LEU A 59 8.33 7.26 4.67
CA LEU A 59 9.39 7.09 5.66
C LEU A 59 9.13 8.05 6.82
N ALA A 60 9.10 7.52 8.04
CA ALA A 60 8.98 8.32 9.26
C ALA A 60 10.07 7.93 10.27
N GLY A 61 10.46 8.87 11.11
CA GLY A 61 11.41 8.65 12.19
C GLY A 61 11.04 9.46 13.42
N ARG A 62 11.74 9.23 14.54
CA ARG A 62 11.53 10.02 15.76
C ARG A 62 11.74 11.51 15.51
N ARG A 63 10.84 12.34 16.03
CA ARG A 63 10.87 13.79 15.90
C ARG A 63 12.13 14.35 16.53
N GLY A 64 12.84 15.20 15.77
CA GLY A 64 14.10 15.79 16.23
C GLY A 64 15.28 14.82 16.41
N ASP A 65 15.13 13.52 16.08
CA ASP A 65 16.21 12.55 16.11
C ASP A 65 16.99 12.58 14.77
N SER A 66 18.32 12.73 14.85
CA SER A 66 19.20 12.70 13.70
C SER A 66 19.65 11.30 13.31
N ARG A 67 19.40 10.26 14.13
CA ARG A 67 19.90 8.88 13.88
C ARG A 67 19.62 8.37 12.48
N LEU A 68 18.41 8.60 11.99
CA LEU A 68 17.99 8.22 10.63
C LEU A 68 18.78 8.96 9.55
N ALA A 69 19.04 10.26 9.75
CA ALA A 69 19.88 11.05 8.84
C ALA A 69 21.38 10.71 8.99
N ASP A 70 21.82 10.34 10.20
CA ASP A 70 23.21 10.01 10.50
C ASP A 70 23.59 8.61 10.02
N SER A 71 22.64 7.66 10.02
CA SER A 71 22.83 6.34 9.39
C SER A 71 22.95 6.49 7.87
N GLU A 72 22.09 7.31 7.25
CA GLU A 72 22.16 7.68 5.84
C GLU A 72 23.52 8.28 5.46
N ARG A 73 24.02 9.25 6.23
CA ARG A 73 25.29 9.95 5.94
C ARG A 73 26.52 9.06 6.10
N ARG A 74 26.49 8.08 6.99
CA ARG A 74 27.66 7.25 7.33
C ARG A 74 27.85 6.05 6.39
N LEU A 75 27.09 5.97 5.28
CA LEU A 75 27.07 4.81 4.37
C LEU A 75 26.76 3.49 5.12
N GLY A 76 26.12 3.58 6.29
CA GLY A 76 25.68 2.43 7.07
C GLY A 76 24.29 1.99 6.63
N SER A 77 23.91 0.75 6.96
CA SER A 77 22.54 0.28 6.75
C SER A 77 21.59 0.98 7.72
N ILE A 78 20.47 1.47 7.22
CA ILE A 78 19.37 2.02 8.03
C ILE A 78 18.44 0.88 8.43
N ARG A 79 18.13 0.73 9.71
CA ARG A 79 17.11 -0.25 10.14
C ARG A 79 15.72 0.35 9.98
N ILE A 80 14.88 -0.27 9.17
CA ILE A 80 13.51 0.16 8.90
C ILE A 80 12.54 -0.92 9.33
N ALA A 81 11.64 -0.58 10.26
CA ALA A 81 10.51 -1.44 10.58
C ALA A 81 9.31 -1.13 9.67
N THR A 82 8.67 -2.16 9.12
CA THR A 82 7.58 -1.97 8.15
C THR A 82 6.66 -3.18 8.06
N LYS A 83 5.41 -2.96 7.68
CA LYS A 83 4.50 -4.02 7.19
C LYS A 83 4.53 -4.19 5.66
N TYR A 84 5.36 -3.40 4.99
CA TYR A 84 5.49 -3.31 3.53
C TYR A 84 6.96 -3.53 3.10
N PRO A 85 7.52 -4.73 3.33
CA PRO A 85 8.92 -5.02 3.03
C PRO A 85 9.25 -4.79 1.55
N ARG A 86 8.38 -5.17 0.61
CA ARG A 86 8.66 -5.04 -0.83
C ARG A 86 8.62 -3.60 -1.29
N ILE A 87 7.70 -2.78 -0.77
CA ILE A 87 7.69 -1.34 -1.05
C ILE A 87 8.96 -0.67 -0.49
N THR A 88 9.38 -1.08 0.71
CA THR A 88 10.58 -0.55 1.35
C THR A 88 11.84 -0.93 0.59
N GLU A 89 11.95 -2.17 0.12
CA GLU A 89 13.05 -2.66 -0.71
C GLU A 89 13.12 -1.89 -2.03
N ALA A 90 12.01 -1.77 -2.76
CA ALA A 90 11.96 -1.01 -4.00
C ALA A 90 12.32 0.47 -3.82
N TRP A 91 11.93 1.08 -2.70
CA TRP A 91 12.33 2.44 -2.34
C TRP A 91 13.83 2.56 -2.06
N ALA A 92 14.40 1.62 -1.31
CA ALA A 92 15.82 1.59 -0.97
C ALA A 92 16.69 1.41 -2.22
N GLU A 93 16.31 0.49 -3.11
CA GLU A 93 16.97 0.28 -4.40
C GLU A 93 16.93 1.54 -5.27
N ARG A 94 15.75 2.16 -5.42
CA ARG A 94 15.57 3.38 -6.22
C ARG A 94 16.38 4.56 -5.70
N THR A 95 16.62 4.61 -4.39
CA THR A 95 17.37 5.71 -3.74
C THR A 95 18.84 5.38 -3.50
N GLY A 96 19.28 4.16 -3.80
CA GLY A 96 20.64 3.69 -3.54
C GLY A 96 21.00 3.62 -2.05
N ARG A 97 20.00 3.47 -1.16
CA ARG A 97 20.20 3.41 0.29
C ARG A 97 20.34 1.96 0.75
N GLY A 98 21.34 1.68 1.59
CA GLY A 98 21.43 0.41 2.30
C GLY A 98 20.39 0.36 3.42
N VAL A 99 19.51 -0.65 3.40
CA VAL A 99 18.48 -0.83 4.43
C VAL A 99 18.50 -2.24 5.00
N GLU A 100 18.28 -2.34 6.30
CA GLU A 100 17.95 -3.58 7.00
C GLU A 100 16.46 -3.54 7.31
N ILE A 101 15.69 -4.38 6.64
CA ILE A 101 14.23 -4.41 6.75
C ILE A 101 13.84 -5.35 7.89
N ILE A 102 13.08 -4.81 8.84
CA ILE A 102 12.48 -5.55 9.96
C ILE A 102 10.98 -5.61 9.71
N GLU A 103 10.48 -6.78 9.31
CA GLU A 103 9.04 -6.95 9.08
C GLU A 103 8.27 -6.95 10.40
N VAL A 104 7.27 -6.08 10.52
CA VAL A 104 6.41 -5.93 11.69
C VAL A 104 4.94 -5.94 11.25
N LYS A 105 4.14 -6.85 11.82
CA LYS A 105 2.74 -7.05 11.41
C LYS A 105 1.76 -6.02 11.98
N GLY A 106 2.15 -5.29 13.02
CA GLY A 106 1.33 -4.27 13.66
C GLY A 106 2.13 -3.46 14.69
N SER A 107 1.60 -2.29 15.07
CA SER A 107 2.25 -1.35 15.98
C SER A 107 3.66 -0.95 15.52
N VAL A 108 3.80 -0.67 14.22
CA VAL A 108 5.07 -0.33 13.56
C VAL A 108 5.67 0.94 14.19
N GLU A 109 4.82 1.86 14.62
CA GLU A 109 5.17 3.09 15.34
C GLU A 109 5.96 2.89 16.64
N LEU A 110 5.86 1.71 17.27
CA LEU A 110 6.62 1.39 18.48
C LEU A 110 8.08 1.03 18.19
N ALA A 111 8.39 0.56 16.98
CA ALA A 111 9.72 0.05 16.66
C ALA A 111 10.83 1.10 16.83
N PRO A 112 10.68 2.36 16.39
CA PRO A 112 11.63 3.42 16.72
C PRO A 112 11.68 3.70 18.21
N LEU A 113 10.55 3.67 18.92
CA LEU A 113 10.41 4.03 20.33
C LEU A 113 11.14 3.09 21.29
N VAL A 114 11.28 1.81 20.92
CA VAL A 114 12.01 0.81 21.69
C VAL A 114 13.42 0.53 21.17
N GLY A 115 13.84 1.22 20.10
CA GLY A 115 15.18 1.07 19.50
C GLY A 115 15.34 -0.15 18.58
N LEU A 116 14.22 -0.78 18.19
CA LEU A 116 14.22 -1.89 17.23
C LEU A 116 14.68 -1.43 15.84
N ALA A 117 14.21 -0.26 15.41
CA ALA A 117 14.53 0.33 14.12
C ALA A 117 14.90 1.81 14.25
N ASP A 118 15.61 2.35 13.26
CA ASP A 118 15.97 3.76 13.20
C ASP A 118 14.83 4.62 12.61
N GLY A 119 13.97 4.00 11.80
CA GLY A 119 12.76 4.58 11.24
C GLY A 119 11.73 3.52 10.83
N ILE A 120 10.64 3.98 10.24
CA ILE A 120 9.56 3.12 9.73
C ILE A 120 9.17 3.51 8.32
N VAL A 121 8.69 2.54 7.56
CA VAL A 121 7.91 2.78 6.33
C VAL A 121 6.50 2.27 6.59
N ASP A 122 5.54 3.18 6.60
CA ASP A 122 4.13 2.84 6.83
C ASP A 122 3.18 3.79 6.08
N LEU A 123 1.91 3.39 6.03
CA LEU A 123 0.84 4.16 5.42
C LEU A 123 0.37 5.27 6.37
N VAL A 124 0.35 6.49 5.86
CA VAL A 124 0.01 7.70 6.60
C VAL A 124 -1.17 8.40 5.94
N ASP A 125 -2.24 8.60 6.71
CA ASP A 125 -3.39 9.42 6.32
C ASP A 125 -3.23 10.85 6.88
N THR A 126 -3.84 11.18 8.02
CA THR A 126 -3.71 12.52 8.62
C THR A 126 -2.36 12.78 9.29
N GLY A 127 -1.57 11.73 9.58
CA GLY A 127 -0.34 11.81 10.36
C GLY A 127 -0.54 11.85 11.88
N ARG A 128 -1.78 11.78 12.37
CA ARG A 128 -2.09 11.82 13.82
C ARG A 128 -1.38 10.71 14.60
N THR A 129 -1.43 9.47 14.12
CA THR A 129 -0.79 8.32 14.77
C THR A 129 0.72 8.49 14.90
N LEU A 130 1.38 9.04 13.88
CA LEU A 130 2.80 9.39 13.96
C LEU A 130 3.01 10.46 15.02
N ALA A 131 2.19 11.51 15.03
CA ALA A 131 2.34 12.62 15.94
C ALA A 131 2.20 12.22 17.41
N GLU A 132 1.22 11.36 17.72
CA GLU A 132 0.95 10.78 19.04
C GLU A 132 2.11 9.91 19.56
N ASN A 133 2.91 9.35 18.66
CA ASN A 133 4.07 8.52 18.96
C ASN A 133 5.41 9.25 18.78
N GLU A 134 5.38 10.60 18.79
CA GLU A 134 6.59 11.43 18.62
C GLU A 134 7.36 11.14 17.33
N LEU A 135 6.68 10.69 16.28
CA LEU A 135 7.25 10.49 14.95
C LEU A 135 6.92 11.66 14.03
N GLU A 136 7.72 11.81 12.98
CA GLU A 136 7.48 12.75 11.89
C GLU A 136 7.85 12.16 10.54
N VAL A 137 7.10 12.54 9.50
CA VAL A 137 7.38 12.14 8.12
C VAL A 137 8.69 12.78 7.68
N ARG A 138 9.58 11.97 7.13
CA ARG A 138 10.86 12.39 6.53
C ARG A 138 10.78 12.48 5.02
N GLU A 139 10.10 11.51 4.42
CA GLU A 139 10.02 11.37 2.97
C GLU A 139 8.69 10.71 2.60
N GLU A 140 8.04 11.21 1.54
CA GLU A 140 6.92 10.53 0.91
C GLU A 140 7.44 9.57 -0.16
N ILE A 141 7.02 8.31 -0.09
CA ILE A 141 7.48 7.22 -0.97
C ILE A 141 6.51 7.03 -2.14
N ALA A 142 5.21 7.00 -1.86
CA ALA A 142 4.17 6.78 -2.85
C ALA A 142 2.83 7.33 -2.37
N ARG A 143 2.01 7.80 -3.32
CA ARG A 143 0.61 8.14 -3.06
C ARG A 143 -0.27 6.90 -3.26
N CYS A 144 -1.21 6.67 -2.36
CA CYS A 144 -2.09 5.51 -2.38
C CYS A 144 -3.56 5.94 -2.39
N THR A 145 -4.37 5.28 -3.22
CA THR A 145 -5.82 5.44 -3.33
C THR A 145 -6.47 4.07 -3.51
N ALA A 146 -7.80 4.00 -3.41
CA ALA A 146 -8.54 2.83 -3.83
C ALA A 146 -8.42 2.60 -5.34
N ARG A 147 -8.23 1.34 -5.74
CA ARG A 147 -8.03 0.89 -7.11
C ARG A 147 -9.03 -0.20 -7.45
N LEU A 148 -9.59 -0.14 -8.65
CA LEU A 148 -10.32 -1.24 -9.25
C LEU A 148 -9.34 -2.15 -9.98
N VAL A 149 -9.36 -3.43 -9.64
CA VAL A 149 -8.59 -4.49 -10.29
C VAL A 149 -9.52 -5.51 -10.92
N VAL A 150 -9.02 -6.20 -11.94
CA VAL A 150 -9.74 -7.23 -12.69
C VAL A 150 -8.87 -8.45 -12.95
N ASN A 151 -9.48 -9.63 -12.90
CA ASN A 151 -8.86 -10.88 -13.30
C ASN A 151 -8.50 -10.84 -14.80
N ARG A 152 -7.34 -11.39 -15.20
CA ARG A 152 -6.89 -11.34 -16.60
C ARG A 152 -7.82 -12.08 -17.58
N VAL A 153 -8.37 -13.21 -17.15
CA VAL A 153 -9.31 -14.01 -17.96
C VAL A 153 -10.64 -13.28 -18.07
N ALA A 154 -11.18 -12.77 -16.95
CA ALA A 154 -12.41 -11.99 -16.95
C ALA A 154 -12.29 -10.73 -17.82
N HIS A 155 -11.18 -10.01 -17.76
CA HIS A 155 -10.90 -8.84 -18.59
C HIS A 155 -10.92 -9.17 -20.10
N THR A 156 -10.61 -10.41 -20.48
CA THR A 156 -10.65 -10.85 -21.88
C THR A 156 -12.05 -11.32 -22.28
N LEU A 157 -12.68 -12.16 -21.46
CA LEU A 157 -13.97 -12.80 -21.79
C LEU A 157 -15.17 -11.88 -21.58
N ARG A 158 -15.07 -10.91 -20.66
CA ARG A 158 -16.15 -9.99 -20.26
C ARG A 158 -15.75 -8.52 -20.48
N SER A 159 -14.90 -8.24 -21.46
CA SER A 159 -14.33 -6.91 -21.70
C SER A 159 -15.40 -5.82 -21.80
N VAL A 160 -16.48 -6.06 -22.55
CA VAL A 160 -17.60 -5.11 -22.72
C VAL A 160 -18.21 -4.72 -21.38
N GLU A 161 -18.54 -5.71 -20.54
CA GLU A 161 -19.18 -5.48 -19.24
C GLU A 161 -18.24 -4.77 -18.26
N VAL A 162 -16.94 -5.10 -18.30
CA VAL A 162 -15.90 -4.43 -17.51
C VAL A 162 -15.76 -2.98 -17.94
N ASP A 163 -15.67 -2.71 -19.24
CA ASP A 163 -15.52 -1.35 -19.79
C ASP A 163 -16.74 -0.48 -19.47
N GLU A 164 -17.96 -1.03 -19.58
CA GLU A 164 -19.20 -0.34 -19.19
C GLU A 164 -19.21 0.01 -17.69
N LEU A 165 -18.80 -0.93 -16.82
CA LEU A 165 -18.69 -0.66 -15.39
C LEU A 165 -17.65 0.41 -15.09
N VAL A 166 -16.46 0.31 -15.71
CA VAL A 166 -15.39 1.31 -15.56
C VAL A 166 -15.86 2.68 -16.03
N GLY A 167 -16.61 2.76 -17.13
CA GLY A 167 -17.22 3.99 -17.63
C GLY A 167 -18.16 4.63 -16.59
N ARG A 168 -19.10 3.85 -16.05
CA ARG A 168 -20.04 4.33 -15.03
C ARG A 168 -19.33 4.77 -13.74
N LEU A 169 -18.30 4.05 -13.30
CA LEU A 169 -17.53 4.41 -12.12
C LEU A 169 -16.74 5.71 -12.32
N ARG A 170 -16.19 5.94 -13.53
CA ARG A 170 -15.54 7.22 -13.86
C ARG A 170 -16.50 8.39 -13.82
N GLU A 171 -17.72 8.21 -14.32
CA GLU A 171 -18.75 9.25 -14.33
C GLU A 171 -19.29 9.58 -12.93
N ALA A 172 -19.36 8.58 -12.05
CA ALA A 172 -19.81 8.77 -10.66
C ALA A 172 -18.85 9.64 -9.83
N GLY A 173 -17.55 9.66 -10.19
CA GLY A 173 -16.51 10.35 -9.44
C GLY A 173 -16.15 9.69 -8.11
N PRO A 174 -15.11 10.20 -7.41
CA PRO A 174 -14.75 9.79 -6.05
C PRO A 174 -15.76 10.27 -4.99
#